data_AF-A0A7S0SFU4-F1
#
_entry.id   AF-A0A7S0SFU4-F1
#
_cell.length_a   1.000
_cell.length_b   1.000
_cell.length_c   1.000
_cell.angle_alpha   90.00
_cell.angle_beta   90.00
_cell.angle_gamma   90.00
#
_symmetry.space_group_name_H-M   'P 1'
#
loop_
_entity.id
_entity.type
_entity.pdbx_description
1 polymer ?
#
loop_
_entity_poly.entity_id
_entity_poly.type
_entity_poly.pdbx_seq_one_letter_code
_entity_poly.pdbx_strand_id
1 'polypeptide(L)'
;MSAACGRGGLAVTHTAPSALQRRARPPVALSLASFSSGRATLLATSSSSWRARGLAPTCRLGPPVTAAAAASPPSRPLAAAVATPSVALNAFALDCPHFDVCSGCTMPVDLDEPPTLTRARAFFAARGVPDFQGTTGVVHGWRNRARLAARSVPDGSGRRSGKSVVLGLFARGTHDLVEIPDCVVHHPRINAAAAMVAEAAARVGVRAYDELDGTGELRYVQLTAVGAAEAPGRATSADHDALASVQVALVWNVPATPVGNEYVDRDEDEDKVPEHARLLAEELWRMGGSGIPLDDRSSDSLSLDDDHHLRAAQPISGKSGSSAVPVQHIGDSGRGYFSAEVSDAPLVHSVWVNFNDSRANDIVGEEWAHVVGPRWQWSRHGDADVCYVPGSFMQSNTGSYNHLLEALRRHVPRGAAVSELYAGAGAIGLSIAAADGGDESGGAAAAGGTVRCVECVAAAAETFEVSMQRLPQAAQARGSFEVAR
;
A
#
# COMPACT_ATOMS: atom_id res chain seq x y z
N MET A 1 -22.11 52.18 69.62
CA MET A 1 -21.50 53.18 68.73
C MET A 1 -20.07 53.39 69.20
N SER A 2 -19.01 53.38 68.39
CA SER A 2 -18.86 53.02 66.97
C SER A 2 -17.41 52.54 66.71
N ALA A 3 -17.10 52.08 65.50
CA ALA A 3 -15.92 51.26 65.18
C ALA A 3 -14.73 52.02 64.51
N ALA A 4 -13.77 51.23 64.00
CA ALA A 4 -12.51 51.56 63.29
C ALA A 4 -11.31 51.95 64.21
N CYS A 5 -10.04 51.57 63.98
CA CYS A 5 -9.37 50.70 62.98
C CYS A 5 -7.99 50.25 63.54
N GLY A 6 -7.19 49.31 62.99
CA GLY A 6 -7.36 48.39 61.85
C GLY A 6 -6.02 47.79 61.37
N ARG A 7 -6.05 46.57 60.78
CA ARG A 7 -4.95 45.75 60.17
C ARG A 7 -3.87 45.13 61.10
N GLY A 8 -3.63 43.83 60.89
CA GLY A 8 -2.45 43.06 61.32
C GLY A 8 -2.49 41.67 60.68
N GLY A 9 -1.41 41.24 60.02
CA GLY A 9 -1.34 39.93 59.34
C GLY A 9 -0.90 38.79 60.26
N LEU A 10 -1.17 37.54 59.87
CA LEU A 10 -0.81 36.34 60.62
C LEU A 10 -0.22 35.26 59.71
N ALA A 11 0.87 34.64 60.16
CA ALA A 11 1.57 33.57 59.47
C ALA A 11 1.35 32.22 60.16
N VAL A 12 0.99 31.23 59.32
CA VAL A 12 1.24 29.79 59.38
C VAL A 12 1.88 29.21 60.66
N THR A 13 1.22 28.22 61.28
CA THR A 13 1.73 26.83 61.39
C THR A 13 0.66 25.91 61.95
N HIS A 14 0.42 24.77 61.30
CA HIS A 14 -0.25 23.63 61.91
C HIS A 14 0.37 22.31 61.43
N THR A 15 0.52 21.38 62.37
CA THR A 15 1.22 20.10 62.24
C THR A 15 0.30 18.99 61.75
N ALA A 16 0.89 17.99 61.07
CA ALA A 16 0.19 16.81 60.58
C ALA A 16 0.36 15.58 61.51
N PRO A 17 -0.63 14.67 61.60
CA PRO A 17 -0.47 13.34 62.20
C PRO A 17 -0.04 12.28 61.17
N SER A 18 0.35 11.11 61.65
CA SER A 18 1.04 10.04 60.90
C SER A 18 0.14 8.85 60.52
N ALA A 19 0.50 8.13 59.44
CA ALA A 19 0.00 6.79 59.11
C ALA A 19 1.07 5.97 58.32
N LEU A 20 0.91 4.64 58.25
CA LEU A 20 1.99 3.67 58.05
C LEU A 20 2.27 3.19 56.60
N GLN A 21 3.53 2.77 56.40
CA GLN A 21 4.02 1.64 55.57
C GLN A 21 3.71 1.59 54.05
N ARG A 22 4.78 1.57 53.23
CA ARG A 22 5.50 0.34 52.80
C ARG A 22 6.86 0.69 52.18
N ARG A 23 7.89 -0.14 52.40
CA ARG A 23 9.24 0.07 51.85
C ARG A 23 9.34 -0.49 50.43
N ALA A 24 9.69 0.34 49.46
CA ALA A 24 10.22 -0.09 48.16
C ALA A 24 11.74 -0.29 48.23
N ARG A 25 12.28 -1.21 47.43
CA ARG A 25 13.75 -1.39 47.23
C ARG A 25 14.23 -0.48 46.09
N PRO A 26 15.44 0.10 46.17
CA PRO A 26 16.00 0.90 45.08
C PRO A 26 16.46 0.01 43.90
N PRO A 27 16.52 0.57 42.67
CA PRO A 27 17.07 -0.15 41.51
C PRO A 27 18.59 -0.28 41.59
N VAL A 28 19.11 -1.37 41.02
CA VAL A 28 20.55 -1.59 40.86
C VAL A 28 21.03 -0.87 39.61
N ALA A 29 21.98 0.06 39.76
CA ALA A 29 22.66 0.66 38.62
C ALA A 29 23.67 -0.34 38.04
N LEU A 30 23.56 -0.63 36.74
CA LEU A 30 24.57 -1.36 35.98
C LEU A 30 25.38 -0.37 35.12
N SER A 31 26.69 -0.43 35.26
CA SER A 31 27.63 0.46 34.61
C SER A 31 27.83 0.09 33.13
N LEU A 32 27.79 1.09 32.25
CA LEU A 32 28.17 0.94 30.85
C LEU A 32 29.69 0.81 30.75
N ALA A 33 30.17 -0.37 30.37
CA ALA A 33 31.56 -0.59 29.98
C ALA A 33 31.67 -0.53 28.45
N SER A 34 32.41 0.45 27.93
CA SER A 34 32.76 0.51 26.50
C SER A 34 33.60 -0.71 26.11
N PHE A 35 33.28 -1.34 24.97
CA PHE A 35 34.20 -2.26 24.30
C PHE A 35 34.27 -1.96 22.80
N SER A 36 35.51 -1.89 22.32
CA SER A 36 35.88 -1.58 20.94
C SER A 36 35.92 -2.83 20.06
N SER A 37 35.57 -2.66 18.79
CA SER A 37 36.07 -3.37 17.60
C SER A 37 36.58 -4.83 17.76
N GLY A 38 35.85 -5.78 17.17
CA GLY A 38 36.35 -7.13 16.94
C GLY A 38 35.59 -7.87 15.83
N ARG A 39 36.15 -7.94 14.62
CA ARG A 39 35.67 -8.86 13.58
C ARG A 39 35.86 -10.30 14.05
N ALA A 40 34.80 -11.11 14.03
CA ALA A 40 34.87 -12.55 14.27
C ALA A 40 34.45 -13.32 13.01
N THR A 41 35.45 -13.80 12.26
CA THR A 41 35.25 -14.75 11.15
C THR A 41 34.82 -16.10 11.73
N LEU A 42 33.67 -16.63 11.31
CA LEU A 42 33.29 -18.01 11.63
C LEU A 42 33.52 -18.92 10.42
N LEU A 43 34.50 -19.80 10.56
CA LEU A 43 34.83 -20.86 9.61
C LEU A 43 33.75 -21.94 9.60
N ALA A 44 33.43 -22.43 8.41
CA ALA A 44 32.64 -23.65 8.25
C ALA A 44 33.39 -24.85 8.84
N THR A 45 32.68 -25.70 9.58
CA THR A 45 33.13 -27.06 9.92
C THR A 45 32.04 -28.07 9.59
N SER A 46 32.45 -29.32 9.38
CA SER A 46 31.79 -30.25 8.46
C SER A 46 30.84 -31.26 9.12
N SER A 47 29.85 -31.68 8.32
CA SER A 47 29.26 -33.03 8.29
C SER A 47 28.91 -33.73 9.62
N SER A 48 27.61 -33.88 9.88
CA SER A 48 27.08 -35.04 10.60
C SER A 48 25.80 -35.50 9.92
N SER A 49 25.75 -36.79 9.59
CA SER A 49 24.67 -37.38 8.79
C SER A 49 23.44 -37.69 9.64
N TRP A 50 22.27 -37.29 9.17
CA TRP A 50 20.99 -37.78 9.69
C TRP A 50 20.23 -38.51 8.58
N ARG A 51 19.97 -39.80 8.82
CA ARG A 51 19.34 -40.70 7.85
C ARG A 51 17.84 -40.40 7.75
N ALA A 52 17.36 -40.33 6.52
CA ALA A 52 15.93 -40.28 6.23
C ALA A 52 15.20 -41.54 6.75
N ARG A 53 13.97 -41.35 7.22
CA ARG A 53 12.90 -42.36 7.14
C ARG A 53 11.83 -41.77 6.22
N GLY A 54 11.68 -42.36 5.05
CA GLY A 54 10.75 -41.86 4.03
C GLY A 54 9.35 -42.43 4.17
N LEU A 55 8.38 -41.71 3.60
CA LEU A 55 7.15 -42.25 3.06
C LEU A 55 6.95 -41.60 1.69
N ALA A 56 7.07 -42.39 0.62
CA ALA A 56 6.89 -41.92 -0.75
C ALA A 56 5.47 -42.27 -1.22
N PRO A 57 4.68 -41.31 -1.75
CA PRO A 57 3.42 -41.62 -2.41
C PRO A 57 3.70 -42.08 -3.85
N THR A 58 3.41 -43.35 -4.14
CA THR A 58 3.54 -43.91 -5.49
C THR A 58 2.32 -43.55 -6.34
N CYS A 59 2.42 -42.54 -7.21
CA CYS A 59 1.44 -42.34 -8.27
C CYS A 59 1.72 -43.33 -9.42
N ARG A 60 0.77 -44.25 -9.69
CA ARG A 60 0.85 -45.17 -10.82
C ARG A 60 0.42 -44.45 -12.10
N LEU A 61 1.25 -44.52 -13.13
CA LEU A 61 0.90 -44.08 -14.48
C LEU A 61 -0.14 -45.03 -15.09
N GLY A 62 -1.22 -44.46 -15.64
CA GLY A 62 -2.16 -45.20 -16.49
C GLY A 62 -1.61 -45.39 -17.91
N PRO A 63 -2.14 -46.35 -18.69
CA PRO A 63 -1.70 -46.59 -20.07
C PRO A 63 -2.14 -45.45 -21.01
N PRO A 64 -1.44 -45.25 -22.14
CA PRO A 64 -1.72 -44.15 -23.06
C PRO A 64 -3.03 -44.36 -23.82
N VAL A 65 -3.82 -43.29 -23.95
CA VAL A 65 -5.00 -43.27 -24.82
C VAL A 65 -4.56 -42.86 -26.24
N THR A 66 -4.86 -43.69 -27.22
CA THR A 66 -4.53 -43.46 -28.63
C THR A 66 -5.33 -42.31 -29.22
N ALA A 67 -4.65 -41.38 -29.90
CA ALA A 67 -5.31 -40.36 -30.71
C ALA A 67 -6.01 -40.98 -31.92
N ALA A 68 -7.29 -40.66 -32.10
CA ALA A 68 -8.06 -41.00 -33.30
C ALA A 68 -8.62 -39.70 -33.91
N ALA A 69 -8.32 -39.47 -35.19
CA ALA A 69 -8.85 -38.34 -35.93
C ALA A 69 -10.33 -38.55 -36.27
N ALA A 70 -11.15 -37.51 -36.13
CA ALA A 70 -12.54 -37.48 -36.58
C ALA A 70 -12.84 -36.13 -37.26
N ALA A 71 -13.70 -36.17 -38.28
CA ALA A 71 -13.82 -35.13 -39.31
C ALA A 71 -14.67 -33.90 -38.93
N SER A 72 -14.56 -32.86 -39.75
CA SER A 72 -15.30 -31.59 -39.63
C SER A 72 -16.83 -31.75 -39.65
N PRO A 73 -17.58 -31.03 -38.80
CA PRO A 73 -19.04 -30.99 -38.86
C PRO A 73 -19.58 -29.99 -39.91
N PRO A 74 -20.80 -30.19 -40.44
CA PRO A 74 -21.44 -29.31 -41.41
C PRO A 74 -22.09 -28.05 -40.79
N SER A 75 -22.52 -27.13 -41.65
CA SER A 75 -22.98 -25.78 -41.34
C SER A 75 -24.33 -25.66 -40.60
N ARG A 76 -24.44 -24.58 -39.82
CA ARG A 76 -25.57 -24.18 -38.94
C ARG A 76 -26.94 -24.05 -39.64
N PRO A 77 -28.05 -24.42 -38.97
CA PRO A 77 -29.33 -23.73 -39.06
C PRO A 77 -29.36 -22.46 -38.18
N LEU A 78 -30.31 -21.56 -38.45
CA LEU A 78 -30.49 -20.31 -37.68
C LEU A 78 -30.89 -20.58 -36.22
N ALA A 79 -30.44 -19.71 -35.32
CA ALA A 79 -30.61 -19.88 -33.88
C ALA A 79 -32.05 -19.57 -33.43
N ALA A 80 -32.72 -20.55 -32.82
CA ALA A 80 -33.74 -20.26 -31.82
C ALA A 80 -33.03 -19.81 -30.54
N ALA A 81 -33.52 -18.74 -29.91
CA ALA A 81 -32.94 -18.21 -28.68
C ALA A 81 -33.17 -19.20 -27.52
N VAL A 82 -32.16 -20.04 -27.26
CA VAL A 82 -32.07 -20.77 -25.99
C VAL A 82 -31.89 -19.71 -24.91
N ALA A 83 -32.86 -19.58 -24.01
CA ALA A 83 -32.72 -18.75 -22.84
C ALA A 83 -31.52 -19.27 -22.03
N THR A 84 -30.43 -18.49 -22.00
CA THR A 84 -29.30 -18.77 -21.12
C THR A 84 -29.84 -18.82 -19.69
N PRO A 85 -29.60 -19.91 -18.93
CA PRO A 85 -29.89 -19.87 -17.51
C PRO A 85 -29.01 -18.77 -16.94
N SER A 86 -29.64 -17.77 -16.31
CA SER A 86 -28.93 -16.79 -15.51
C SER A 86 -28.39 -17.54 -14.30
N VAL A 87 -27.18 -18.10 -14.45
CA VAL A 87 -26.35 -18.49 -13.32
C VAL A 87 -26.17 -17.21 -12.53
N ALA A 88 -26.74 -17.17 -11.33
CA ALA A 88 -26.46 -16.10 -10.40
C ALA A 88 -24.96 -16.15 -10.14
N LEU A 89 -24.22 -15.17 -10.68
CA LEU A 89 -22.81 -15.00 -10.39
C LEU A 89 -22.68 -14.95 -8.86
N ASN A 90 -21.89 -15.86 -8.29
CA ASN A 90 -21.57 -15.76 -6.87
C ASN A 90 -20.76 -14.47 -6.71
N ALA A 91 -21.35 -13.44 -6.12
CA ALA A 91 -20.72 -12.13 -5.95
C ALA A 91 -19.43 -12.18 -5.12
N PHE A 92 -19.18 -13.32 -4.44
CA PHE A 92 -18.00 -13.60 -3.64
C PHE A 92 -17.14 -14.74 -4.20
N ALA A 93 -17.35 -15.11 -5.47
CA ALA A 93 -16.38 -15.88 -6.25
C ALA A 93 -15.32 -14.96 -6.87
N LEU A 94 -14.09 -15.48 -6.92
CA LEU A 94 -12.94 -14.77 -7.46
C LEU A 94 -12.86 -14.86 -8.99
N ASP A 95 -13.30 -15.97 -9.58
CA ASP A 95 -13.32 -16.22 -11.03
C ASP A 95 -12.01 -15.85 -11.76
N CYS A 96 -10.87 -16.02 -11.08
CA CYS A 96 -9.55 -15.62 -11.59
C CYS A 96 -8.96 -16.69 -12.53
N PRO A 97 -8.62 -16.36 -13.79
CA PRO A 97 -8.03 -17.33 -14.73
C PRO A 97 -6.65 -17.81 -14.31
N HIS A 98 -5.98 -17.08 -13.41
CA HIS A 98 -4.63 -17.40 -12.91
C HIS A 98 -4.63 -18.21 -11.61
N PHE A 99 -5.80 -18.53 -11.02
CA PHE A 99 -5.90 -19.02 -9.64
C PHE A 99 -5.07 -20.28 -9.35
N ASP A 100 -5.07 -21.26 -10.25
CA ASP A 100 -4.43 -22.56 -10.03
C ASP A 100 -2.89 -22.51 -10.08
N VAL A 101 -2.32 -21.46 -10.68
CA VAL A 101 -0.86 -21.29 -10.88
C VAL A 101 -0.26 -20.12 -10.09
N CYS A 102 -1.06 -19.09 -9.83
CA CYS A 102 -0.64 -17.90 -9.08
C CYS A 102 -0.49 -18.18 -7.59
N SER A 103 0.57 -17.65 -6.96
CA SER A 103 0.82 -17.83 -5.53
C SER A 103 0.04 -16.88 -4.60
N GLY A 104 -0.60 -15.84 -5.17
CA GLY A 104 -1.17 -14.71 -4.42
C GLY A 104 -2.47 -15.00 -3.67
N CYS A 105 -3.50 -15.48 -4.37
CA CYS A 105 -4.79 -15.82 -3.74
C CYS A 105 -4.77 -17.24 -3.15
N THR A 106 -5.63 -17.52 -2.17
CA THR A 106 -5.67 -18.82 -1.47
C THR A 106 -7.06 -19.48 -1.47
N MET A 107 -8.11 -18.77 -1.86
CA MET A 107 -9.49 -19.24 -1.92
C MET A 107 -10.16 -18.62 -3.16
N PRO A 108 -10.95 -19.36 -3.94
CA PRO A 108 -11.60 -18.86 -5.15
C PRO A 108 -13.09 -18.53 -4.96
N VAL A 109 -13.68 -18.86 -3.80
CA VAL A 109 -15.10 -18.71 -3.46
C VAL A 109 -15.27 -18.38 -1.98
N ASP A 110 -16.49 -18.03 -1.58
CA ASP A 110 -16.90 -17.76 -0.19
C ASP A 110 -16.02 -16.69 0.49
N LEU A 111 -15.65 -15.67 -0.29
CA LEU A 111 -14.76 -14.58 0.13
C LEU A 111 -15.40 -13.59 1.11
N ASP A 112 -16.72 -13.61 1.26
CA ASP A 112 -17.50 -12.90 2.28
C ASP A 112 -17.46 -13.56 3.66
N GLU A 113 -17.44 -14.89 3.72
CA GLU A 113 -17.35 -15.66 4.97
C GLU A 113 -16.16 -16.65 4.95
N PRO A 114 -14.92 -16.15 4.81
CA PRO A 114 -13.76 -17.02 4.69
C PRO A 114 -13.50 -17.78 6.02
N PRO A 115 -12.91 -18.99 5.98
CA PRO A 115 -12.60 -19.77 7.19
C PRO A 115 -11.71 -19.04 8.21
N THR A 116 -10.97 -18.01 7.79
CA THR A 116 -10.24 -17.09 8.68
C THR A 116 -11.16 -16.25 9.55
N LEU A 117 -12.29 -15.76 9.02
CA LEU A 117 -13.28 -14.96 9.75
C LEU A 117 -13.99 -15.80 10.82
N THR A 118 -14.42 -17.01 10.48
CA THR A 118 -14.96 -17.97 11.45
C THR A 118 -13.95 -18.30 12.56
N ARG A 119 -12.66 -18.51 12.23
CA ARG A 119 -11.60 -18.70 13.24
C ARG A 119 -11.39 -17.46 14.12
N ALA A 120 -11.47 -16.26 13.56
CA ALA A 120 -11.35 -15.01 14.30
C ALA A 120 -12.51 -14.82 15.29
N ARG A 121 -13.76 -15.02 14.85
CA ARG A 121 -14.95 -15.00 15.71
C ARG A 121 -14.79 -15.94 16.91
N ALA A 122 -14.38 -17.19 16.67
CA ALA A 122 -14.12 -18.16 17.75
C ALA A 122 -12.97 -17.74 18.69
N PHE A 123 -11.87 -17.19 18.14
CA PHE A 123 -10.72 -16.72 18.91
C PHE A 123 -11.06 -15.56 19.86
N PHE A 124 -11.86 -14.60 19.39
CA PHE A 124 -12.29 -13.43 20.14
C PHE A 124 -13.41 -13.76 21.16
N ALA A 125 -14.38 -14.60 20.78
CA ALA A 125 -15.41 -15.07 21.70
C ALA A 125 -14.79 -15.81 22.92
N ALA A 126 -13.78 -16.67 22.68
CA ALA A 126 -13.03 -17.34 23.73
C ALA A 126 -12.20 -16.40 24.64
N ARG A 127 -12.13 -15.10 24.32
CA ARG A 127 -11.43 -14.04 25.07
C ARG A 127 -12.38 -12.97 25.62
N GLY A 128 -13.69 -13.22 25.62
CA GLY A 128 -14.69 -12.29 26.14
C GLY A 128 -15.11 -11.19 25.17
N VAL A 129 -14.81 -11.35 23.87
CA VAL A 129 -15.29 -10.47 22.79
C VAL A 129 -16.19 -11.29 21.86
N PRO A 130 -17.43 -11.63 22.27
CA PRO A 130 -18.33 -12.50 21.51
C PRO A 130 -18.80 -11.85 20.20
N ASP A 131 -18.97 -10.53 20.20
CA ASP A 131 -19.53 -9.75 19.11
C ASP A 131 -18.46 -9.30 18.08
N PHE A 132 -17.43 -10.13 17.84
CA PHE A 132 -16.44 -9.83 16.82
C PHE A 132 -17.07 -9.88 15.42
N GLN A 133 -17.12 -8.73 14.76
CA GLN A 133 -17.63 -8.58 13.41
C GLN A 133 -16.48 -8.44 12.41
N GLY A 134 -16.69 -8.97 11.20
CA GLY A 134 -15.86 -8.71 10.04
C GLY A 134 -16.69 -8.03 8.97
N THR A 135 -16.06 -7.13 8.22
CA THR A 135 -16.64 -6.46 7.06
C THR A 135 -15.89 -6.94 5.82
N THR A 136 -16.62 -7.30 4.77
CA THR A 136 -16.06 -7.67 3.47
C THR A 136 -16.55 -6.72 2.40
N GLY A 137 -15.65 -6.39 1.46
CA GLY A 137 -15.93 -5.51 0.34
C GLY A 137 -15.97 -6.26 -0.98
N VAL A 138 -15.75 -5.52 -2.06
CA VAL A 138 -15.57 -6.07 -3.41
C VAL A 138 -14.44 -7.10 -3.48
N VAL A 139 -14.63 -8.13 -4.30
CA VAL A 139 -13.65 -9.23 -4.46
C VAL A 139 -12.66 -9.01 -5.61
N HIS A 140 -12.96 -8.07 -6.50
CA HIS A 140 -12.15 -7.68 -7.67
C HIS A 140 -11.69 -6.22 -7.57
N GLY A 141 -10.65 -5.86 -8.31
CA GLY A 141 -10.22 -4.46 -8.50
C GLY A 141 -9.65 -3.72 -7.27
N TRP A 142 -9.80 -4.27 -6.07
CA TRP A 142 -9.50 -3.61 -4.80
C TRP A 142 -8.02 -3.44 -4.47
N ARG A 143 -7.11 -4.14 -5.17
CA ARG A 143 -5.68 -4.12 -4.86
C ARG A 143 -5.00 -2.95 -5.57
N ASN A 144 -4.81 -1.87 -4.83
CA ASN A 144 -4.23 -0.62 -5.33
C ASN A 144 -2.70 -0.63 -5.39
N ARG A 145 -2.01 -1.68 -4.93
CA ARG A 145 -0.55 -1.80 -5.08
C ARG A 145 -0.10 -3.23 -5.40
N ALA A 146 0.61 -3.38 -6.51
CA ALA A 146 1.28 -4.61 -6.93
C ALA A 146 2.81 -4.45 -6.90
N ARG A 147 3.51 -5.57 -6.68
CA ARG A 147 4.96 -5.70 -6.84
C ARG A 147 5.19 -6.95 -7.68
N LEU A 148 5.57 -6.77 -8.95
CA LEU A 148 5.71 -7.83 -9.92
C LEU A 148 7.18 -8.11 -10.16
N ALA A 149 7.57 -9.39 -10.16
CA ALA A 149 8.90 -9.80 -10.60
C ALA A 149 9.03 -9.57 -12.09
N ALA A 150 10.19 -9.08 -12.54
CA ALA A 150 10.52 -8.92 -13.95
C ALA A 150 11.53 -10.00 -14.35
N ARG A 151 11.15 -10.97 -15.18
CA ARG A 151 12.06 -12.05 -15.65
C ARG A 151 12.04 -12.15 -17.18
N SER A 152 13.05 -12.83 -17.74
CA SER A 152 13.08 -13.17 -19.17
C SER A 152 12.57 -14.60 -19.37
N VAL A 153 11.54 -14.76 -20.21
CA VAL A 153 11.10 -16.09 -20.67
C VAL A 153 11.98 -16.62 -21.82
N PRO A 154 12.09 -17.96 -21.97
CA PRO A 154 12.58 -18.58 -23.20
C PRO A 154 11.73 -18.17 -24.39
N ASP A 155 12.37 -17.87 -25.53
CA ASP A 155 11.69 -17.80 -26.81
C ASP A 155 11.33 -19.21 -27.32
N GLY A 156 10.63 -19.28 -28.46
CA GLY A 156 10.26 -20.55 -29.11
C GLY A 156 11.45 -21.42 -29.58
N SER A 157 12.70 -20.95 -29.45
CA SER A 157 13.92 -21.74 -29.66
C SER A 157 14.49 -22.33 -28.37
N GLY A 158 13.85 -22.08 -27.23
CA GLY A 158 14.31 -22.52 -25.90
C GLY A 158 15.43 -21.68 -25.31
N ARG A 159 15.85 -20.58 -25.98
CA ARG A 159 16.81 -19.64 -25.44
C ARG A 159 16.08 -18.54 -24.69
N ARG A 160 16.51 -18.23 -23.45
CA ARG A 160 16.11 -16.99 -22.78
C ARG A 160 16.63 -15.84 -23.64
N SER A 161 15.73 -15.15 -24.33
CA SER A 161 16.08 -14.18 -25.38
C SER A 161 16.76 -12.93 -24.82
N GLY A 162 16.58 -12.67 -23.52
CA GLY A 162 17.01 -11.46 -22.81
C GLY A 162 16.27 -10.19 -23.25
N LYS A 163 15.38 -10.28 -24.24
CA LYS A 163 14.72 -9.14 -24.91
C LYS A 163 13.24 -8.97 -24.56
N SER A 164 12.59 -10.04 -24.12
CA SER A 164 11.20 -10.01 -23.67
C SER A 164 11.15 -10.05 -22.15
N VAL A 165 10.93 -8.89 -21.52
CA VAL A 165 10.58 -8.80 -20.10
C VAL A 165 9.14 -9.25 -19.93
N VAL A 166 8.90 -10.18 -19.01
CA VAL A 166 7.57 -10.55 -18.53
C VAL A 166 7.42 -10.19 -17.05
N LEU A 167 6.21 -9.77 -16.68
CA LEU A 167 5.88 -9.35 -15.31
C LEU A 167 4.91 -10.35 -14.67
N GLY A 168 5.17 -10.71 -13.42
CA GLY A 168 4.35 -11.71 -12.74
C GLY A 168 4.68 -11.90 -11.25
N LEU A 169 4.23 -13.03 -10.71
CA LEU A 169 4.59 -13.50 -9.37
C LEU A 169 5.32 -14.84 -9.48
N PHE A 170 6.08 -15.22 -8.46
CA PHE A 170 6.70 -16.55 -8.44
C PHE A 170 5.70 -17.65 -8.09
N ALA A 171 5.82 -18.81 -8.72
CA ALA A 171 5.10 -20.01 -8.32
C ALA A 171 5.46 -20.41 -6.88
N ARG A 172 4.48 -20.96 -6.15
CA ARG A 172 4.56 -21.21 -4.70
C ARG A 172 5.78 -22.08 -4.33
N GLY A 173 6.73 -21.50 -3.58
CA GLY A 173 7.93 -22.20 -3.10
C GLY A 173 9.08 -22.27 -4.12
N THR A 174 9.02 -21.47 -5.19
CA THR A 174 10.05 -21.37 -6.24
C THR A 174 10.33 -19.89 -6.53
N HIS A 175 11.32 -19.60 -7.37
CA HIS A 175 11.46 -18.31 -8.06
C HIS A 175 11.13 -18.42 -9.57
N ASP A 176 10.36 -19.44 -9.97
CA ASP A 176 9.86 -19.60 -11.33
C ASP A 176 8.71 -18.61 -11.55
N LEU A 177 8.80 -17.75 -12.57
CA LEU A 177 7.81 -16.70 -12.81
C LEU A 177 6.54 -17.25 -13.47
N VAL A 178 5.39 -16.86 -12.91
CA VAL A 178 4.04 -17.06 -13.44
C VAL A 178 3.52 -15.69 -13.87
N GLU A 179 3.27 -15.55 -15.17
CA GLU A 179 2.63 -14.37 -15.74
C GLU A 179 1.18 -14.24 -15.23
N ILE A 180 0.77 -13.03 -14.87
CA ILE A 180 -0.58 -12.74 -14.35
C ILE A 180 -1.19 -11.49 -15.01
N PRO A 181 -1.27 -11.43 -16.36
CA PRO A 181 -1.72 -10.23 -17.08
C PRO A 181 -3.13 -9.77 -16.66
N ASP A 182 -4.04 -10.72 -16.46
CA ASP A 182 -5.44 -10.46 -16.07
C ASP A 182 -5.69 -10.74 -14.58
N CYS A 183 -4.81 -10.27 -13.70
CA CYS A 183 -4.96 -10.45 -12.25
C CYS A 183 -6.20 -9.72 -11.74
N VAL A 184 -7.25 -10.46 -11.39
CA VAL A 184 -8.59 -9.91 -11.10
C VAL A 184 -8.69 -9.08 -9.81
N VAL A 185 -7.74 -9.23 -8.88
CA VAL A 185 -7.70 -8.44 -7.66
C VAL A 185 -7.01 -7.10 -7.85
N HIS A 186 -6.14 -6.95 -8.86
CA HIS A 186 -5.49 -5.66 -9.16
C HIS A 186 -6.52 -4.65 -9.64
N HIS A 187 -6.32 -3.38 -9.29
CA HIS A 187 -6.99 -2.29 -9.99
C HIS A 187 -6.76 -2.43 -11.50
N PRO A 188 -7.76 -2.34 -12.40
CA PRO A 188 -7.59 -2.66 -13.82
C PRO A 188 -6.45 -1.88 -14.50
N ARG A 189 -6.23 -0.63 -14.07
CA ARG A 189 -5.15 0.23 -14.58
C ARG A 189 -3.75 -0.28 -14.20
N ILE A 190 -3.58 -1.04 -13.11
CA ILE A 190 -2.32 -1.71 -12.77
C ILE A 190 -1.98 -2.81 -13.78
N ASN A 191 -2.97 -3.59 -14.23
CA ASN A 191 -2.73 -4.62 -15.25
C ASN A 191 -2.37 -3.97 -16.60
N ALA A 192 -3.06 -2.89 -16.98
CA ALA A 192 -2.71 -2.10 -18.17
C ALA A 192 -1.29 -1.50 -18.08
N ALA A 193 -0.92 -0.93 -16.93
CA ALA A 193 0.42 -0.39 -16.70
C ALA A 193 1.50 -1.48 -16.71
N ALA A 194 1.22 -2.68 -16.18
CA ALA A 194 2.14 -3.82 -16.25
C ALA A 194 2.42 -4.23 -17.71
N ALA A 195 1.38 -4.31 -18.55
CA ALA A 195 1.53 -4.59 -19.98
C ALA A 195 2.36 -3.49 -20.69
N MET A 196 2.06 -2.21 -20.40
CA MET A 196 2.83 -1.08 -20.93
C MET A 196 4.31 -1.10 -20.52
N VAL A 197 4.62 -1.47 -19.27
CA VAL A 197 6.02 -1.59 -18.80
C VAL A 197 6.76 -2.73 -19.50
N ALA A 198 6.12 -3.87 -19.73
CA ALA A 198 6.71 -4.97 -20.51
C ALA A 198 7.00 -4.54 -21.97
N GLU A 199 6.07 -3.83 -22.61
CA GLU A 199 6.24 -3.30 -23.96
C GLU A 199 7.36 -2.25 -24.04
N ALA A 200 7.35 -1.25 -23.16
CA ALA A 200 8.36 -0.19 -23.10
C ALA A 200 9.77 -0.76 -22.82
N ALA A 201 9.89 -1.73 -21.92
CA ALA A 201 11.15 -2.41 -21.65
C ALA A 201 11.70 -3.14 -22.88
N ALA A 202 10.84 -3.82 -23.65
CA ALA A 202 11.22 -4.48 -24.89
C ALA A 202 11.63 -3.50 -26.00
N ARG A 203 10.99 -2.32 -26.08
CA ARG A 203 11.32 -1.24 -27.04
C ARG A 203 12.68 -0.59 -26.73
N VAL A 204 12.96 -0.31 -25.46
CA VAL A 204 14.23 0.28 -25.00
C VAL A 204 15.37 -0.75 -24.97
N GLY A 205 15.06 -2.05 -24.87
CA GLY A 205 16.05 -3.12 -24.80
C GLY A 205 16.54 -3.42 -23.37
N VAL A 206 15.76 -3.05 -22.36
CA VAL A 206 16.03 -3.32 -20.94
C VAL A 206 15.97 -4.81 -20.68
N ARG A 207 17.02 -5.35 -20.04
CA ARG A 207 17.07 -6.77 -19.67
C ARG A 207 16.47 -7.00 -18.30
N ALA A 208 15.61 -8.00 -18.18
CA ALA A 208 15.16 -8.49 -16.88
C ALA A 208 16.32 -9.12 -16.08
N TYR A 209 16.24 -9.06 -14.75
CA TYR A 209 17.24 -9.61 -13.84
C TYR A 209 17.30 -11.16 -13.87
N ASP A 210 18.51 -11.71 -13.86
CA ASP A 210 18.78 -13.13 -13.62
C ASP A 210 19.46 -13.29 -12.24
N GLU A 211 18.81 -14.01 -11.34
CA GLU A 211 19.31 -14.25 -9.98
C GLU A 211 20.51 -15.21 -9.95
N LEU A 212 20.69 -16.05 -10.97
CA LEU A 212 21.71 -17.11 -10.98
C LEU A 212 23.12 -16.55 -11.13
N ASP A 213 23.28 -15.48 -11.93
CA ASP A 213 24.55 -14.78 -12.12
C ASP A 213 24.53 -13.33 -11.58
N GLY A 214 23.35 -12.80 -11.25
CA GLY A 214 23.16 -11.43 -10.76
C GLY A 214 23.19 -10.38 -11.87
N THR A 215 23.01 -10.79 -13.13
CA THR A 215 23.02 -9.89 -14.30
C THR A 215 21.61 -9.44 -14.69
N GLY A 216 21.52 -8.58 -15.71
CA GLY A 216 20.27 -7.90 -16.06
C GLY A 216 20.01 -6.68 -15.17
N GLU A 217 18.90 -6.02 -15.41
CA GLU A 217 18.69 -4.62 -15.02
C GLU A 217 17.38 -4.45 -14.24
N LEU A 218 16.24 -4.82 -14.81
CA LEU A 218 14.95 -4.68 -14.13
C LEU A 218 14.67 -5.91 -13.26
N ARG A 219 14.63 -5.72 -11.93
CA ARG A 219 14.40 -6.79 -10.94
C ARG A 219 12.93 -7.00 -10.65
N TYR A 220 12.22 -5.91 -10.42
CA TYR A 220 10.80 -5.85 -10.08
C TYR A 220 10.20 -4.54 -10.60
N VAL A 221 8.87 -4.51 -10.71
CA VAL A 221 8.08 -3.30 -10.95
C VAL A 221 7.06 -3.18 -9.84
N GLN A 222 7.13 -2.08 -9.06
CA GLN A 222 6.05 -1.71 -8.15
C GLN A 222 5.09 -0.78 -8.90
N LEU A 223 3.79 -1.09 -8.83
CA LEU A 223 2.72 -0.36 -9.48
C LEU A 223 1.71 0.04 -8.41
N THR A 224 1.45 1.34 -8.26
CA THR A 224 0.45 1.87 -7.31
C THR A 224 -0.61 2.66 -8.06
N ALA A 225 -1.88 2.30 -7.91
CA ALA A 225 -2.99 3.08 -8.46
C ALA A 225 -3.21 4.35 -7.62
N VAL A 226 -3.40 5.49 -8.29
CA VAL A 226 -3.57 6.82 -7.72
C VAL A 226 -4.87 7.41 -8.26
N GLY A 227 -5.75 7.91 -7.39
CA GLY A 227 -7.03 8.48 -7.81
C GLY A 227 -6.84 9.71 -8.71
N ALA A 228 -7.70 9.91 -9.70
CA ALA A 228 -7.55 10.95 -10.71
C ALA A 228 -7.72 12.38 -10.16
N ALA A 229 -8.42 12.54 -9.04
CA ALA A 229 -8.49 13.80 -8.32
C ALA A 229 -7.50 13.77 -7.15
N GLU A 230 -6.51 14.67 -7.20
CA GLU A 230 -5.45 14.83 -6.18
C GLU A 230 -5.33 16.27 -5.65
N ALA A 231 -6.25 17.17 -6.02
CA ALA A 231 -6.28 18.54 -5.50
C ALA A 231 -6.58 18.55 -3.99
N PRO A 232 -6.07 19.53 -3.21
CA PRO A 232 -6.28 19.59 -1.76
C PRO A 232 -7.77 19.59 -1.36
N GLY A 233 -8.12 18.73 -0.39
CA GLY A 233 -9.48 18.53 0.07
C GLY A 233 -10.37 17.74 -0.91
N ARG A 234 -9.79 17.26 -2.02
CA ARG A 234 -10.49 16.54 -3.09
C ARG A 234 -9.73 15.28 -3.53
N ALA A 235 -8.74 14.82 -2.75
CA ALA A 235 -8.08 13.56 -3.05
C ALA A 235 -9.11 12.41 -3.12
N THR A 236 -8.90 11.49 -4.05
CA THR A 236 -9.76 10.32 -4.24
C THR A 236 -9.02 9.04 -3.88
N SER A 237 -9.74 8.06 -3.35
CA SER A 237 -9.23 6.69 -3.25
C SER A 237 -9.20 6.07 -4.65
N ALA A 238 -8.14 5.35 -4.99
CA ALA A 238 -8.05 4.67 -6.28
C ALA A 238 -9.01 3.46 -6.41
N ASP A 239 -9.64 2.99 -5.32
CA ASP A 239 -10.64 1.92 -5.42
C ASP A 239 -11.81 2.39 -6.28
N HIS A 240 -12.12 1.63 -7.34
CA HIS A 240 -13.22 1.88 -8.28
C HIS A 240 -13.10 3.14 -9.14
N ASP A 241 -12.01 3.89 -9.06
CA ASP A 241 -11.77 5.03 -9.92
C ASP A 241 -11.25 4.56 -11.30
N ALA A 242 -12.16 4.47 -12.26
CA ALA A 242 -11.85 4.11 -13.65
C ALA A 242 -10.88 5.10 -14.34
N LEU A 243 -10.70 6.32 -13.80
CA LEU A 243 -9.77 7.33 -14.30
C LEU A 243 -8.40 7.30 -13.59
N ALA A 244 -8.26 6.53 -12.50
CA ALA A 244 -7.04 6.45 -11.70
C ALA A 244 -5.79 6.20 -12.55
N SER A 245 -4.71 6.94 -12.31
CA SER A 245 -3.42 6.73 -12.95
C SER A 245 -2.55 5.76 -12.14
N VAL A 246 -1.36 5.40 -12.63
CA VAL A 246 -0.47 4.44 -11.95
C VAL A 246 0.92 5.03 -11.74
N GLN A 247 1.34 5.14 -10.47
CA GLN A 247 2.73 5.41 -10.11
C GLN A 247 3.55 4.14 -10.35
N VAL A 248 4.57 4.24 -11.20
CA VAL A 248 5.46 3.15 -11.58
C VAL A 248 6.80 3.33 -10.88
N ALA A 249 7.24 2.33 -10.12
CA ALA A 249 8.58 2.28 -9.54
C ALA A 249 9.36 1.09 -10.12
N LEU A 250 10.39 1.40 -10.89
CA LEU A 250 11.30 0.47 -11.53
C LEU A 250 12.38 0.05 -10.51
N VAL A 251 12.34 -1.19 -10.02
CA VAL A 251 13.40 -1.70 -9.14
C VAL A 251 14.56 -2.15 -10.01
N TRP A 252 15.65 -1.39 -9.92
CA TRP A 252 16.83 -1.55 -10.75
C TRP A 252 17.95 -2.30 -10.02
N ASN A 253 18.54 -3.25 -10.71
CA ASN A 253 19.76 -3.93 -10.31
C ASN A 253 20.94 -2.96 -10.46
N VAL A 254 21.47 -2.50 -9.35
CA VAL A 254 22.77 -1.85 -9.29
C VAL A 254 23.79 -2.87 -8.77
N PRO A 255 24.91 -3.11 -9.46
CA PRO A 255 25.97 -3.92 -8.89
C PRO A 255 26.47 -3.29 -7.59
N ALA A 256 26.53 -4.07 -6.51
CA ALA A 256 27.08 -3.61 -5.24
C ALA A 256 28.46 -2.95 -5.47
N THR A 257 28.64 -1.74 -4.96
CA THR A 257 29.92 -1.03 -5.10
C THR A 257 31.04 -1.86 -4.46
N PRO A 258 32.22 -1.99 -5.11
CA PRO A 258 33.34 -2.69 -4.51
C PRO A 258 33.67 -2.08 -3.14
N VAL A 259 33.73 -2.92 -2.09
CA VAL A 259 33.94 -2.46 -0.72
C VAL A 259 35.34 -1.85 -0.58
N GLY A 260 35.41 -0.53 -0.73
CA GLY A 260 36.65 0.21 -0.98
C GLY A 260 36.64 1.64 -0.42
N ASN A 261 36.20 1.81 0.83
CA ASN A 261 36.48 2.96 1.71
C ASN A 261 36.32 4.39 1.14
N GLU A 262 35.35 4.61 0.25
CA GLU A 262 34.87 5.94 -0.12
C GLU A 262 33.35 5.96 0.01
N TYR A 263 32.87 6.50 1.13
CA TYR A 263 31.46 6.82 1.33
C TYR A 263 31.20 8.12 0.57
N VAL A 264 30.76 8.01 -0.67
CA VAL A 264 30.35 9.16 -1.49
C VAL A 264 28.92 9.49 -1.12
N ASP A 265 28.68 10.70 -0.59
CA ASP A 265 27.33 11.21 -0.36
C ASP A 265 26.53 11.20 -1.68
N ARG A 266 25.33 10.62 -1.65
CA ARG A 266 24.53 10.34 -2.86
C ARG A 266 23.46 11.39 -3.18
N ASP A 267 23.33 12.41 -2.35
CA ASP A 267 22.70 13.69 -2.70
C ASP A 267 23.80 14.51 -3.46
N GLU A 268 23.62 15.20 -4.60
CA GLU A 268 22.49 15.91 -5.19
C GLU A 268 22.61 15.97 -6.75
N ASP A 269 22.94 14.88 -7.46
CA ASP A 269 23.42 14.97 -8.87
C ASP A 269 22.51 14.24 -9.87
N GLU A 270 22.21 14.89 -11.00
CA GLU A 270 21.27 14.38 -12.02
C GLU A 270 21.84 13.19 -12.82
N ASP A 271 23.17 13.02 -12.84
CA ASP A 271 23.89 11.94 -13.54
C ASP A 271 23.79 10.56 -12.85
N LYS A 272 22.94 10.41 -11.82
CA LYS A 272 22.88 9.20 -10.97
C LYS A 272 21.91 8.10 -11.45
N VAL A 273 20.99 8.38 -12.38
CA VAL A 273 20.05 7.38 -12.92
C VAL A 273 20.67 6.63 -14.11
N PRO A 274 20.76 5.29 -14.09
CA PRO A 274 21.28 4.51 -15.22
C PRO A 274 20.54 4.81 -16.52
N GLU A 275 21.29 4.94 -17.62
CA GLU A 275 20.77 5.37 -18.93
C GLU A 275 19.53 4.60 -19.37
N HIS A 276 19.56 3.26 -19.31
CA HIS A 276 18.43 2.40 -19.63
C HIS A 276 17.22 2.59 -18.69
N ALA A 277 17.42 2.96 -17.43
CA ALA A 277 16.33 3.26 -16.50
C ALA A 277 15.67 4.60 -16.83
N ARG A 278 16.48 5.62 -17.18
CA ARG A 278 16.00 6.91 -17.68
C ARG A 278 15.22 6.75 -18.99
N LEU A 279 15.78 6.05 -19.98
CA LEU A 279 15.12 5.79 -21.26
C LEU A 279 13.80 5.01 -21.11
N LEU A 280 13.74 4.05 -20.18
CA LEU A 280 12.49 3.34 -19.88
C LEU A 280 11.45 4.27 -19.24
N ALA A 281 11.85 5.14 -18.30
CA ALA A 281 10.95 6.12 -17.70
C ALA A 281 10.43 7.14 -18.72
N GLU A 282 11.28 7.60 -19.65
CA GLU A 282 10.92 8.51 -20.74
C GLU A 282 9.94 7.84 -21.73
N GLU A 283 10.18 6.59 -22.14
CA GLU A 283 9.27 5.85 -23.02
C GLU A 283 7.92 5.57 -22.33
N LEU A 284 7.92 5.26 -21.02
CA LEU A 284 6.69 5.12 -20.23
C LEU A 284 5.89 6.42 -20.18
N TRP A 285 6.56 7.54 -19.92
CA TRP A 285 5.93 8.87 -19.90
C TRP A 285 5.36 9.24 -21.27
N ARG A 286 6.10 8.95 -22.34
CA ARG A 286 5.67 9.16 -23.73
C ARG A 286 4.51 8.23 -24.15
N MET A 287 4.39 7.04 -23.56
CA MET A 287 3.34 6.06 -23.86
C MET A 287 2.05 6.28 -23.05
N GLY A 288 2.12 6.81 -21.83
CA GLY A 288 0.94 6.91 -20.96
C GLY A 288 0.93 8.04 -19.93
N GLY A 289 1.93 8.93 -19.91
CA GLY A 289 1.94 10.11 -19.04
C GLY A 289 0.97 11.21 -19.49
N SER A 290 0.95 12.33 -18.79
CA SER A 290 0.04 13.46 -19.08
C SER A 290 0.42 14.29 -20.31
N GLY A 291 1.52 13.94 -21.00
CA GLY A 291 2.03 14.67 -22.16
C GLY A 291 2.73 16.00 -21.81
N ILE A 292 2.78 16.38 -20.53
CA ILE A 292 3.58 17.52 -20.05
C ILE A 292 5.07 17.18 -20.25
N PRO A 293 5.88 18.05 -20.89
CA PRO A 293 7.31 17.80 -21.11
C PRO A 293 8.10 17.63 -19.81
N LEU A 294 9.21 16.88 -19.90
CA LEU A 294 10.14 16.61 -18.79
C LEU A 294 10.81 17.86 -18.20
N ASP A 295 10.83 18.97 -18.94
CA ASP A 295 11.63 20.17 -18.64
C ASP A 295 10.99 21.17 -17.66
N ASP A 296 9.72 20.99 -17.23
CA ASP A 296 9.17 21.86 -16.17
C ASP A 296 9.61 21.38 -14.77
N ARG A 297 10.90 21.55 -14.50
CA ARG A 297 11.52 21.38 -13.18
C ARG A 297 11.28 22.60 -12.27
N SER A 298 10.30 23.45 -12.58
CA SER A 298 10.04 24.72 -11.91
C SER A 298 8.66 24.83 -11.25
N SER A 299 8.31 23.87 -10.37
CA SER A 299 7.20 24.08 -9.42
C SER A 299 7.29 23.27 -8.11
N ASP A 300 8.43 23.34 -7.41
CA ASP A 300 8.44 23.20 -5.93
C ASP A 300 7.79 24.42 -5.22
N SER A 301 7.36 25.42 -5.99
CA SER A 301 6.54 26.53 -5.52
C SER A 301 5.05 26.19 -5.57
N LEU A 302 4.47 25.83 -4.42
CA LEU A 302 3.02 25.94 -4.17
C LEU A 302 2.57 27.41 -4.23
N SER A 303 2.30 27.93 -5.42
CA SER A 303 1.48 29.15 -5.59
C SER A 303 0.02 28.76 -5.74
N LEU A 304 -0.68 28.67 -4.60
CA LEU A 304 -2.14 28.54 -4.54
C LEU A 304 -2.80 29.88 -4.87
N ASP A 305 -2.90 30.23 -6.14
CA ASP A 305 -3.75 31.31 -6.64
C ASP A 305 -4.18 31.01 -8.08
N ASP A 306 -5.29 30.30 -8.26
CA ASP A 306 -6.05 30.36 -9.51
C ASP A 306 -7.55 30.09 -9.27
N ASP A 307 -8.29 31.18 -9.14
CA ASP A 307 -9.72 31.21 -8.86
C ASP A 307 -10.50 30.90 -10.15
N HIS A 308 -11.00 29.67 -10.32
CA HIS A 308 -11.94 29.33 -11.37
C HIS A 308 -13.26 28.76 -10.84
N HIS A 309 -14.27 29.64 -10.83
CA HIS A 309 -15.63 29.35 -10.43
C HIS A 309 -16.26 28.19 -11.22
N LEU A 310 -16.54 27.08 -10.54
CA LEU A 310 -17.46 26.05 -11.04
C LEU A 310 -18.64 25.89 -10.07
N ARG A 311 -19.84 25.84 -10.64
CA ARG A 311 -21.11 25.98 -9.93
C ARG A 311 -21.46 24.72 -9.14
N ALA A 312 -21.85 24.90 -7.88
CA ALA A 312 -22.30 23.81 -7.02
C ALA A 312 -23.61 23.17 -7.52
N ALA A 313 -23.64 21.84 -7.62
CA ALA A 313 -24.88 21.06 -7.66
C ALA A 313 -25.41 20.90 -6.22
N GLN A 314 -26.72 21.04 -6.02
CA GLN A 314 -27.30 21.03 -4.67
C GLN A 314 -27.51 19.61 -4.11
N PRO A 315 -27.29 19.39 -2.80
CA PRO A 315 -27.56 18.10 -2.17
C PRO A 315 -29.06 17.88 -1.95
N ILE A 316 -29.54 16.67 -2.27
CA ILE A 316 -30.90 16.24 -2.00
C ILE A 316 -30.96 15.65 -0.58
N SER A 317 -31.86 16.16 0.26
CA SER A 317 -31.98 15.71 1.65
C SER A 317 -32.76 14.39 1.80
N GLY A 318 -32.18 13.43 2.53
CA GLY A 318 -32.83 12.18 2.94
C GLY A 318 -32.64 11.96 4.45
N LYS A 319 -33.74 11.76 5.18
CA LYS A 319 -33.71 11.53 6.64
C LYS A 319 -33.50 10.04 6.95
N SER A 320 -32.57 9.72 7.83
CA SER A 320 -32.40 8.35 8.35
C SER A 320 -33.30 8.08 9.55
N GLY A 321 -33.85 6.87 9.60
CA GLY A 321 -34.57 6.31 10.75
C GLY A 321 -33.86 5.06 11.27
N SER A 322 -33.85 4.87 12.58
CA SER A 322 -33.11 3.78 13.24
C SER A 322 -33.86 2.44 13.19
N SER A 323 -33.15 1.36 12.83
CA SER A 323 -33.37 0.00 13.33
C SER A 323 -32.12 -0.85 13.11
N ALA A 324 -31.94 -1.92 13.89
CA ALA A 324 -30.75 -2.78 13.87
C ALA A 324 -30.62 -3.62 12.58
N VAL A 325 -29.38 -3.87 12.14
CA VAL A 325 -29.06 -4.56 10.87
C VAL A 325 -27.92 -5.57 11.10
N PRO A 326 -27.97 -6.79 10.53
CA PRO A 326 -26.85 -7.75 10.55
C PRO A 326 -25.73 -7.35 9.58
N VAL A 327 -24.67 -8.18 9.50
CA VAL A 327 -23.48 -8.08 8.62
C VAL A 327 -23.59 -7.03 7.51
N GLN A 328 -22.86 -5.92 7.67
CA GLN A 328 -22.84 -4.85 6.68
C GLN A 328 -22.01 -5.29 5.46
N HIS A 329 -22.69 -5.80 4.44
CA HIS A 329 -22.15 -5.75 3.08
C HIS A 329 -21.92 -4.28 2.71
N ILE A 330 -20.70 -3.94 2.30
CA ILE A 330 -20.43 -2.66 1.65
C ILE A 330 -21.24 -2.66 0.36
N GLY A 331 -22.23 -1.77 0.28
CA GLY A 331 -23.21 -1.79 -0.79
C GLY A 331 -22.62 -1.33 -2.12
N ASP A 332 -22.16 -2.29 -2.95
CA ASP A 332 -22.34 -2.18 -4.39
C ASP A 332 -22.79 -3.53 -4.99
N SER A 333 -23.90 -3.48 -5.71
CA SER A 333 -24.60 -4.65 -6.23
C SER A 333 -24.04 -5.09 -7.58
N GLY A 334 -22.86 -5.71 -7.55
CA GLY A 334 -22.40 -6.64 -8.60
C GLY A 334 -22.37 -6.11 -10.04
N ARG A 335 -22.08 -4.82 -10.25
CA ARG A 335 -21.94 -4.21 -11.59
C ARG A 335 -20.78 -3.23 -11.61
N GLY A 336 -19.63 -3.67 -12.09
CA GLY A 336 -18.46 -2.79 -12.19
C GLY A 336 -17.12 -3.49 -12.36
N TYR A 337 -17.09 -4.69 -12.95
CA TYR A 337 -15.85 -5.13 -13.57
C TYR A 337 -15.67 -4.27 -14.82
N PHE A 338 -15.04 -3.09 -14.65
CA PHE A 338 -14.79 -2.17 -15.75
C PHE A 338 -13.98 -2.94 -16.80
N SER A 339 -14.62 -3.19 -17.95
CA SER A 339 -13.85 -3.45 -19.17
C SER A 339 -12.88 -2.29 -19.36
N ALA A 340 -11.69 -2.57 -19.87
CA ALA A 340 -10.72 -1.55 -20.22
C ALA A 340 -11.20 -0.75 -21.44
N GLU A 341 -12.23 0.09 -21.23
CA GLU A 341 -12.55 1.18 -22.12
C GLU A 341 -11.35 2.13 -22.12
N VAL A 342 -10.95 2.56 -23.32
CA VAL A 342 -9.80 3.43 -23.50
C VAL A 342 -10.19 4.82 -22.99
N SER A 343 -9.88 5.07 -21.72
CA SER A 343 -10.01 6.38 -21.10
C SER A 343 -8.89 7.30 -21.60
N ASP A 344 -9.25 8.54 -21.94
CA ASP A 344 -8.29 9.61 -22.25
C ASP A 344 -7.44 10.02 -21.02
N ALA A 345 -7.74 9.49 -19.82
CA ALA A 345 -6.98 9.76 -18.60
C ALA A 345 -5.58 9.11 -18.63
N PRO A 346 -4.50 9.86 -18.32
CA PRO A 346 -3.12 9.37 -18.31
C PRO A 346 -2.95 8.08 -17.50
N LEU A 347 -2.39 7.03 -18.11
CA LEU A 347 -2.17 5.74 -17.45
C LEU A 347 -1.01 5.80 -16.44
N VAL A 348 0.02 6.60 -16.71
CA VAL A 348 1.21 6.77 -15.86
C VAL A 348 1.06 8.06 -15.06
N HIS A 349 1.06 7.93 -13.73
CA HIS A 349 1.07 9.05 -12.79
C HIS A 349 2.47 9.68 -12.75
N SER A 350 3.46 8.89 -12.31
CA SER A 350 4.87 9.26 -12.27
C SER A 350 5.74 8.02 -12.34
N VAL A 351 7.00 8.19 -12.75
CA VAL A 351 8.00 7.12 -12.81
C VAL A 351 9.15 7.41 -11.84
N TRP A 352 9.45 6.39 -11.05
CA TRP A 352 10.53 6.36 -10.08
C TRP A 352 11.47 5.18 -10.37
N VAL A 353 12.71 5.30 -9.94
CA VAL A 353 13.71 4.22 -9.92
C VAL A 353 14.08 3.94 -8.47
N ASN A 354 14.14 2.66 -8.10
CA ASN A 354 14.67 2.20 -6.81
C ASN A 354 15.92 1.38 -7.06
N PHE A 355 16.99 1.67 -6.33
CA PHE A 355 18.27 0.99 -6.49
C PHE A 355 18.39 -0.15 -5.50
N ASN A 356 18.56 -1.38 -6.01
CA ASN A 356 18.64 -2.59 -5.19
C ASN A 356 19.83 -3.45 -5.63
N ASP A 357 20.88 -3.47 -4.81
CA ASP A 357 22.10 -4.27 -4.96
C ASP A 357 22.07 -5.59 -4.17
N SER A 358 21.05 -5.78 -3.33
CA SER A 358 20.94 -6.93 -2.43
C SER A 358 20.78 -8.24 -3.21
N ARG A 359 21.55 -9.27 -2.85
CA ARG A 359 21.36 -10.64 -3.33
C ARG A 359 20.32 -11.44 -2.50
N ALA A 360 19.68 -10.79 -1.53
CA ALA A 360 18.58 -11.39 -0.77
C ALA A 360 17.23 -11.16 -1.47
N ASN A 361 16.16 -11.60 -0.82
CA ASN A 361 14.79 -11.57 -1.36
C ASN A 361 14.09 -10.21 -1.16
N ASP A 362 14.81 -9.18 -0.71
CA ASP A 362 14.29 -7.83 -0.53
C ASP A 362 13.91 -7.23 -1.89
N ILE A 363 12.64 -6.84 -2.04
CA ILE A 363 12.12 -6.33 -3.31
C ILE A 363 12.66 -4.92 -3.60
N VAL A 364 12.76 -4.07 -2.58
CA VAL A 364 13.20 -2.68 -2.72
C VAL A 364 14.47 -2.45 -1.89
N GLY A 365 15.40 -1.67 -2.42
CA GLY A 365 16.53 -1.13 -1.67
C GLY A 365 16.22 0.22 -1.03
N GLU A 366 17.21 0.83 -0.40
CA GLU A 366 17.05 2.05 0.40
C GLU A 366 16.99 3.33 -0.45
N GLU A 367 17.67 3.35 -1.60
CA GLU A 367 17.80 4.56 -2.44
C GLU A 367 16.73 4.65 -3.52
N TRP A 368 16.25 5.87 -3.77
CA TRP A 368 15.17 6.18 -4.72
C TRP A 368 15.51 7.42 -5.53
N ALA A 369 15.18 7.41 -6.82
CA ALA A 369 15.21 8.57 -7.70
C ALA A 369 13.82 8.80 -8.30
N HIS A 370 13.33 10.03 -8.22
CA HIS A 370 12.18 10.48 -9.00
C HIS A 370 12.66 10.87 -10.41
N VAL A 371 12.00 10.39 -11.46
CA VAL A 371 12.41 10.70 -12.84
C VAL A 371 11.43 11.66 -13.52
N VAL A 372 10.12 11.41 -13.41
CA VAL A 372 9.10 12.20 -14.14
C VAL A 372 7.70 12.05 -13.54
N GLY A 373 6.89 13.11 -13.65
CA GLY A 373 5.50 13.19 -13.17
C GLY A 373 5.40 13.85 -11.79
N PRO A 374 4.26 13.76 -11.09
CA PRO A 374 4.15 14.25 -9.72
C PRO A 374 4.95 13.37 -8.75
N ARG A 375 5.79 14.01 -7.93
CA ARG A 375 6.54 13.36 -6.83
C ARG A 375 5.59 12.67 -5.85
N TRP A 376 4.59 13.41 -5.40
CA TRP A 376 3.60 12.95 -4.44
C TRP A 376 2.46 12.24 -5.13
N GLN A 377 2.02 11.11 -4.58
CA GLN A 377 0.70 10.53 -4.88
C GLN A 377 -0.21 10.72 -3.66
N TRP A 378 -1.49 11.01 -3.89
CA TRP A 378 -2.44 11.30 -2.83
C TRP A 378 -3.51 10.23 -2.71
N SER A 379 -3.89 9.90 -1.46
CA SER A 379 -5.05 9.06 -1.19
C SER A 379 -5.84 9.58 0.00
N ARG A 380 -7.16 9.51 -0.08
CA ARG A 380 -8.05 10.03 0.97
C ARG A 380 -8.39 8.96 2.00
N HIS A 381 -8.08 9.26 3.26
CA HIS A 381 -8.27 8.38 4.40
C HIS A 381 -9.20 9.03 5.43
N GLY A 382 -10.46 8.60 5.40
CA GLY A 382 -11.55 9.30 6.07
C GLY A 382 -11.67 10.74 5.57
N ASP A 383 -11.35 11.71 6.43
CA ASP A 383 -11.46 13.13 6.11
C ASP A 383 -10.12 13.79 5.72
N ALA A 384 -9.01 13.05 5.82
CA ALA A 384 -7.68 13.55 5.52
C ALA A 384 -7.21 13.12 4.13
N ASP A 385 -6.57 14.04 3.40
CA ASP A 385 -5.76 13.70 2.24
C ASP A 385 -4.36 13.33 2.73
N VAL A 386 -3.88 12.12 2.40
CA VAL A 386 -2.58 11.61 2.85
C VAL A 386 -1.65 11.45 1.66
N CYS A 387 -0.46 12.04 1.81
CA CYS A 387 0.65 11.98 0.86
C CYS A 387 1.42 10.68 1.02
N TYR A 388 1.84 10.10 -0.11
CA TYR A 388 2.72 8.95 -0.15
C TYR A 388 3.77 9.11 -1.25
N VAL A 389 4.91 8.45 -1.06
CA VAL A 389 5.93 8.16 -2.09
C VAL A 389 5.98 6.64 -2.32
N PRO A 390 6.67 6.13 -3.37
CA PRO A 390 6.72 4.69 -3.62
C PRO A 390 7.24 3.86 -2.43
N GLY A 391 8.18 4.41 -1.65
CA GLY A 391 8.74 3.77 -0.46
C GLY A 391 7.80 3.72 0.74
N SER A 392 6.79 4.60 0.83
CA SER A 392 5.86 4.65 1.96
C SER A 392 5.02 3.37 2.05
N PHE A 393 4.81 2.86 3.27
CA PHE A 393 3.78 1.85 3.49
C PHE A 393 2.39 2.46 3.31
N MET A 394 1.49 1.73 2.64
CA MET A 394 0.07 2.04 2.54
C MET A 394 -0.74 0.75 2.53
N GLN A 395 -2.02 0.85 2.92
CA GLN A 395 -2.93 -0.28 2.84
C GLN A 395 -3.30 -0.54 1.38
N SER A 396 -3.14 -1.78 0.93
CA SER A 396 -3.38 -2.14 -0.48
C SER A 396 -4.86 -2.22 -0.88
N ASN A 397 -5.79 -1.99 0.04
CA ASN A 397 -7.24 -1.97 -0.15
C ASN A 397 -7.78 -0.75 0.60
N THR A 398 -7.98 0.36 -0.10
CA THR A 398 -8.24 1.65 0.57
C THR A 398 -9.70 1.72 1.04
N GLY A 399 -10.64 1.10 0.35
CA GLY A 399 -12.05 1.01 0.77
C GLY A 399 -12.22 0.28 2.12
N SER A 400 -11.60 -0.89 2.28
CA SER A 400 -11.63 -1.63 3.56
C SER A 400 -10.91 -0.89 4.67
N TYR A 401 -9.82 -0.19 4.33
CA TYR A 401 -9.09 0.63 5.31
C TYR A 401 -9.91 1.83 5.78
N ASN A 402 -10.63 2.51 4.88
CA ASN A 402 -11.47 3.64 5.22
C ASN A 402 -12.65 3.22 6.13
N HIS A 403 -13.23 2.03 5.94
CA HIS A 403 -14.19 1.48 6.91
C HIS A 403 -13.57 1.11 8.27
N LEU A 404 -12.33 0.59 8.29
CA LEU A 404 -11.61 0.38 9.55
C LEU A 404 -11.38 1.71 10.29
N LEU A 405 -10.97 2.77 9.58
CA LEU A 405 -10.79 4.12 10.15
C LEU A 405 -12.10 4.71 10.69
N GLU A 406 -13.19 4.56 9.95
CA GLU A 406 -14.52 5.03 10.38
C GLU A 406 -14.97 4.31 11.66
N ALA A 407 -14.82 2.98 11.72
CA ALA A 407 -15.14 2.20 12.91
C ALA A 407 -14.24 2.57 14.10
N LEU A 408 -12.93 2.68 13.89
CA LEU A 408 -11.94 3.06 14.91
C LEU A 408 -12.24 4.43 15.52
N ARG A 409 -12.58 5.43 14.69
CA ARG A 409 -12.90 6.79 15.14
C ARG A 409 -14.06 6.84 16.13
N ARG A 410 -15.04 5.93 16.04
CA ARG A 410 -16.16 5.84 17.00
C ARG A 410 -15.72 5.43 18.42
N HIS A 411 -14.54 4.85 18.56
CA HIS A 411 -13.95 4.46 19.85
C HIS A 411 -12.96 5.48 20.42
N VAL A 412 -12.62 6.54 19.67
CA VAL A 412 -11.75 7.63 20.14
C VAL A 412 -12.62 8.68 20.84
N PRO A 413 -12.40 8.98 22.14
CA PRO A 413 -13.16 10.02 22.83
C PRO A 413 -12.83 11.40 22.23
N ARG A 414 -13.87 12.21 21.96
CA ARG A 414 -13.69 13.59 21.48
C ARG A 414 -12.78 14.38 22.40
N GLY A 415 -11.78 15.05 21.84
CA GLY A 415 -10.82 15.84 22.61
C GLY A 415 -9.78 15.03 23.38
N ALA A 416 -9.62 13.73 23.11
CA ALA A 416 -8.55 12.93 23.70
C ALA A 416 -7.16 13.33 23.16
N ALA A 417 -6.13 13.15 23.98
CA ALA A 417 -4.76 13.06 23.50
C ALA A 417 -4.50 11.63 23.00
N VAL A 418 -4.19 11.48 21.71
CA VAL A 418 -4.02 10.21 21.00
C VAL A 418 -2.56 10.07 20.56
N SER A 419 -1.99 8.89 20.77
CA SER A 419 -0.71 8.50 20.17
C SER A 419 -0.94 7.36 19.18
N GLU A 420 -0.64 7.58 17.91
CA GLU A 420 -0.53 6.54 16.88
C GLU A 420 0.90 5.99 16.93
N LEU A 421 1.05 4.69 17.18
CA LEU A 421 2.34 3.99 17.15
C LEU A 421 2.46 3.23 15.83
N TYR A 422 3.64 3.20 15.23
CA TYR A 422 3.90 2.65 13.89
C TYR A 422 3.08 3.40 12.82
N ALA A 423 3.11 4.73 12.90
CA ALA A 423 2.22 5.61 12.15
C ALA A 423 2.46 5.59 10.63
N GLY A 424 3.67 5.25 10.16
CA GLY A 424 4.06 5.45 8.76
C GLY A 424 3.83 6.90 8.34
N ALA A 425 3.06 7.11 7.26
CA ALA A 425 2.64 8.45 6.81
C ALA A 425 1.58 9.13 7.72
N GLY A 426 1.16 8.49 8.81
CA GLY A 426 0.20 9.02 9.79
C GLY A 426 -1.26 8.91 9.42
N ALA A 427 -1.64 7.98 8.53
CA ALA A 427 -2.99 7.93 7.96
C ALA A 427 -4.11 7.72 8.99
N ILE A 428 -3.87 7.03 10.12
CA ILE A 428 -4.87 6.91 11.19
C ILE A 428 -4.97 8.23 11.96
N GLY A 429 -3.84 8.77 12.41
CA GLY A 429 -3.76 9.99 13.20
C GLY A 429 -4.28 11.22 12.46
N LEU A 430 -3.91 11.39 11.19
CA LEU A 430 -4.40 12.46 10.31
C LEU A 430 -5.92 12.34 10.11
N SER A 431 -6.45 11.12 9.93
CA SER A 431 -7.91 10.93 9.84
C SER A 431 -8.64 11.29 11.13
N ILE A 432 -8.02 11.14 12.30
CA ILE A 432 -8.58 11.57 13.60
C ILE A 432 -8.47 13.10 13.75
N ALA A 433 -7.33 13.69 13.38
CA ALA A 433 -7.12 15.14 13.46
C ALA A 433 -8.08 15.93 12.55
N ALA A 434 -8.31 15.43 11.33
CA ALA A 434 -9.28 16.00 10.39
C ALA A 434 -10.72 15.93 10.94
N ALA A 435 -11.10 14.79 11.53
CA ALA A 435 -12.44 14.55 12.08
C ALA A 435 -12.88 15.59 13.11
N ASP A 436 -12.00 15.86 14.08
CA ASP A 436 -12.28 16.73 15.21
C ASP A 436 -12.11 18.22 14.86
N GLY A 437 -11.70 18.57 13.63
CA GLY A 437 -11.56 19.95 13.17
C GLY A 437 -12.76 20.50 12.39
N GLY A 438 -13.70 19.63 12.01
CA GLY A 438 -14.74 19.89 11.01
C GLY A 438 -16.10 20.34 11.55
N ASP A 439 -16.16 21.42 12.34
CA ASP A 439 -17.43 22.10 12.63
C ASP A 439 -17.35 23.59 12.28
N GLU A 440 -17.63 23.92 11.02
CA GLU A 440 -17.65 25.29 10.49
C GLU A 440 -18.80 26.15 11.06
N SER A 441 -19.69 25.58 11.88
CA SER A 441 -20.88 26.25 12.42
C SER A 441 -20.60 27.35 13.48
N GLY A 442 -19.33 27.73 13.69
CA GLY A 442 -18.93 28.84 14.56
C GLY A 442 -19.05 28.56 16.06
N GLY A 443 -19.44 27.35 16.45
CA GLY A 443 -19.42 26.89 17.83
C GLY A 443 -17.99 26.58 18.29
N ALA A 444 -17.27 27.59 18.78
CA ALA A 444 -15.89 27.48 19.27
C ALA A 444 -15.72 26.67 20.58
N ALA A 445 -16.33 25.50 20.67
CA ALA A 445 -15.96 24.46 21.63
C ALA A 445 -14.71 23.74 21.09
N ALA A 446 -13.54 24.34 21.34
CA ALA A 446 -12.26 23.82 20.89
C ALA A 446 -12.11 22.33 21.27
N ALA A 447 -12.04 21.45 20.26
CA ALA A 447 -11.72 20.05 20.43
C ALA A 447 -10.24 19.93 20.85
N GLY A 448 -9.97 20.10 22.15
CA GLY A 448 -8.63 20.19 22.74
C GLY A 448 -7.81 18.90 22.72
N GLY A 449 -8.17 17.93 21.87
CA GLY A 449 -7.43 16.69 21.69
C GLY A 449 -6.22 16.90 20.79
N THR A 450 -5.18 16.10 21.00
CA THR A 450 -3.94 16.15 20.22
C THR A 450 -3.69 14.79 19.58
N VAL A 451 -2.95 14.78 18.47
CA VAL A 451 -2.49 13.56 17.80
C VAL A 451 -0.97 13.60 17.73
N ARG A 452 -0.33 12.55 18.23
CA ARG A 452 1.10 12.28 18.05
C ARG A 452 1.27 11.01 17.22
N CYS A 453 1.80 11.14 16.01
CA CYS A 453 2.20 10.03 15.17
C CYS A 453 3.66 9.67 15.49
N VAL A 454 3.92 8.41 15.85
CA VAL A 454 5.24 7.90 16.26
C VAL A 454 5.67 6.81 15.29
N GLU A 455 6.85 6.96 14.69
CA GLU A 455 7.37 6.10 13.63
C GLU A 455 8.89 5.92 13.76
N CYS A 456 9.45 4.76 13.41
CA CYS A 456 10.91 4.54 13.42
C CYS A 456 11.56 4.83 12.06
N VAL A 457 10.80 4.78 10.97
CA VAL A 457 11.29 5.14 9.62
C VAL A 457 11.28 6.67 9.45
N ALA A 458 12.43 7.31 9.66
CA ALA A 458 12.57 8.77 9.59
C ALA A 458 12.06 9.39 8.27
N ALA A 459 12.22 8.69 7.14
CA ALA A 459 11.75 9.15 5.83
C ALA A 459 10.21 9.35 5.74
N ALA A 460 9.42 8.77 6.66
CA ALA A 460 7.98 8.98 6.67
C ALA A 460 7.57 10.38 7.18
N ALA A 461 8.47 11.10 7.88
CA ALA A 461 8.22 12.45 8.38
C ALA A 461 7.86 13.42 7.24
N GLU A 462 8.58 13.38 6.12
CA GLU A 462 8.34 14.22 4.94
C GLU A 462 6.90 14.04 4.42
N THR A 463 6.46 12.79 4.23
CA THR A 463 5.09 12.49 3.79
C THR A 463 4.03 12.91 4.82
N PHE A 464 4.32 12.80 6.12
CA PHE A 464 3.41 13.30 7.16
C PHE A 464 3.29 14.83 7.14
N GLU A 465 4.41 15.55 7.06
CA GLU A 465 4.44 17.02 7.05
C GLU A 465 3.74 17.58 5.80
N VAL A 466 3.96 16.99 4.63
CA VAL A 466 3.25 17.34 3.39
C VAL A 466 1.74 17.05 3.52
N SER A 467 1.34 15.96 4.19
CA SER A 467 -0.07 15.66 4.45
C SER A 467 -0.72 16.67 5.41
N MET A 468 -0.01 17.04 6.48
CA MET A 468 -0.47 18.01 7.48
C MET A 468 -0.82 19.36 6.83
N GLN A 469 -0.03 19.83 5.87
CA GLN A 469 -0.27 21.10 5.16
C GLN A 469 -1.64 21.17 4.46
N ARG A 470 -2.24 20.02 4.10
CA ARG A 470 -3.57 19.95 3.48
C ARG A 470 -4.74 19.89 4.48
N LEU A 471 -4.47 19.72 5.77
CA LEU A 471 -5.51 19.76 6.80
C LEU A 471 -5.96 21.21 7.08
N PRO A 472 -7.21 21.44 7.55
CA PRO A 472 -7.62 22.75 8.06
C PRO A 472 -6.69 23.23 9.17
N GLN A 473 -6.43 24.54 9.24
CA GLN A 473 -5.46 25.15 10.18
C GLN A 473 -5.69 24.74 11.65
N ALA A 474 -6.96 24.58 12.06
CA ALA A 474 -7.33 24.12 13.41
C ALA A 474 -6.90 22.67 13.70
N ALA A 475 -6.84 21.80 12.69
CA ALA A 475 -6.33 20.43 12.79
C ALA A 475 -4.79 20.39 12.72
N GLN A 476 -4.17 21.27 11.93
CA GLN A 476 -2.69 21.37 11.84
C GLN A 476 -2.05 21.64 13.21
N ALA A 477 -2.63 22.55 14.00
CA ALA A 477 -2.12 22.89 15.33
C ALA A 477 -2.20 21.74 16.38
N ARG A 478 -2.79 20.59 16.02
CA ARG A 478 -3.07 19.46 16.92
C ARG A 478 -2.30 18.20 16.57
N GLY A 479 -1.79 18.08 15.34
CA GLY A 479 -0.97 16.96 14.88
C GLY A 479 0.51 17.19 15.14
N SER A 480 1.24 16.11 15.42
CA SER A 480 2.70 16.12 15.62
C SER A 480 3.30 14.79 15.20
N PHE A 481 4.55 14.80 14.74
CA PHE A 481 5.31 13.62 14.36
C PHE A 481 6.51 13.44 15.30
N GLU A 482 6.85 12.20 15.61
CA GLU A 482 8.03 11.85 16.40
C GLU A 482 8.74 10.64 15.77
N VAL A 483 10.01 10.84 15.40
CA VAL A 483 10.87 9.74 14.96
C VAL A 483 11.40 9.01 16.20
N ALA A 484 10.86 7.82 16.46
CA ALA A 484 11.34 6.93 17.51
C ALA A 484 12.73 6.38 17.16
N ARG A 485 13.60 6.29 18.17
CA ARG A 485 15.00 5.81 18.07
C ARG A 485 15.22 4.55 18.91
#